data_AF-A0AAI9ER30-F1
#
_entry.id   AF-A0AAI9ER30-F1
#
_cell.length_a   1.000
_cell.length_b   1.000
_cell.length_c   1.000
_cell.angle_alpha   90.00
_cell.angle_beta   90.00
_cell.angle_gamma   90.00
#
_symmetry.space_group_name_H-M   'P 1'
#
loop_
_entity.id
_entity.type
_entity.pdbx_description
1 polymer ?
#
loop_
_entity_poly.entity_id
_entity_poly.type
_entity_poly.pdbx_seq_one_letter_code
_entity_poly.pdbx_strand_id
1 'polypeptide(L)'
;MKTAGKEINEKSFAKGRVMTGVVALLLVAGLAGHVQAAPNNGSAVASSVASATSTEATTATSTPLPAPEITPAAEAAINTNVSPAPMVQPLTAPAPQGLAMDLSVWGMYQHADVVVKGVMIGLVLASIVTWTILFSKGTELYRARRRLRQEHEVIGAVTDLDTASERAEVFAADSISSQLLREAQNERLLSAESSDNNGIKERTAFRLERRVAAIGRQMGKGNGFLATIGAISPFVGLFGTVWGIMNSFIGIAHSQTTNLAVVAPGIAEALLATALGLVAAIPAVVIYNIFARLIGSYRAQVGDVAAQVLLLLSRDLDLNSSAEAKSSKQPHQLRAG
;
A
#
# COMPACT_ATOMS: atom_id res chain seq x y z
N MET A 1 -6.64 -41.29 28.41
CA MET A 1 -6.69 -39.81 28.43
C MET A 1 -5.28 -39.23 28.50
N LYS A 2 -4.58 -39.02 27.36
CA LYS A 2 -3.28 -38.29 27.37
C LYS A 2 -2.81 -37.72 26.02
N THR A 3 -3.73 -37.46 25.07
CA THR A 3 -3.38 -36.95 23.73
C THR A 3 -3.95 -35.57 23.38
N ALA A 4 -4.81 -34.98 24.22
CA ALA A 4 -5.43 -33.67 23.93
C ALA A 4 -4.53 -32.45 24.25
N GLY A 5 -3.43 -32.61 24.98
CA GLY A 5 -2.58 -31.50 25.42
C GLY A 5 -1.49 -31.05 24.44
N LYS A 6 -1.17 -31.85 23.42
CA LYS A 6 -0.04 -31.57 22.50
C LYS A 6 -0.43 -30.68 21.32
N GLU A 7 -1.66 -30.80 20.79
CA GLU A 7 -2.12 -30.01 19.65
C GLU A 7 -2.37 -28.52 19.97
N ILE A 8 -2.71 -28.21 21.23
CA ILE A 8 -3.03 -26.83 21.64
C ILE A 8 -1.75 -25.97 21.67
N ASN A 9 -0.60 -26.59 21.99
CA ASN A 9 0.68 -25.89 22.08
C ASN A 9 1.29 -25.62 20.69
N GLU A 10 1.10 -26.52 19.72
CA GLU A 10 1.64 -26.37 18.36
C GLU A 10 0.93 -25.24 17.57
N LYS A 11 -0.40 -25.11 17.74
CA LYS A 11 -1.17 -24.00 17.15
C LYS A 11 -0.83 -22.65 17.79
N SER A 12 -0.53 -22.62 19.09
CA SER A 12 -0.06 -21.41 19.79
C SER A 12 1.32 -20.96 19.30
N PHE A 13 2.24 -21.91 19.11
CA PHE A 13 3.59 -21.65 18.59
C PHE A 13 3.59 -21.15 17.13
N ALA A 14 2.70 -21.69 16.28
CA ALA A 14 2.51 -21.22 14.91
C ALA A 14 1.95 -19.79 14.86
N LYS A 15 0.97 -19.47 15.72
CA LYS A 15 0.38 -18.12 15.83
C LYS A 15 1.40 -17.10 16.34
N GLY A 16 2.28 -17.50 17.27
CA GLY A 16 3.40 -16.70 17.76
C GLY A 16 4.39 -16.32 16.66
N ARG A 17 4.76 -17.25 15.77
CA ARG A 17 5.71 -17.02 14.65
C ARG A 17 5.15 -16.12 13.55
N VAL A 18 3.85 -16.22 13.25
CA VAL A 18 3.21 -15.33 12.27
C VAL A 18 3.14 -13.91 12.82
N MET A 19 2.80 -13.75 14.10
CA MET A 19 2.68 -12.42 14.72
C MET A 19 4.05 -11.75 14.98
N THR A 20 5.09 -12.52 15.35
CA THR A 20 6.48 -12.00 15.39
C THR A 20 6.98 -11.64 14.00
N GLY A 21 6.57 -12.36 12.95
CA GLY A 21 6.87 -12.00 11.56
C GLY A 21 6.24 -10.67 11.13
N VAL A 22 5.00 -10.38 11.54
CA VAL A 22 4.30 -9.11 11.27
C VAL A 22 5.01 -7.94 11.95
N VAL A 23 5.38 -8.09 13.23
CA VAL A 23 6.06 -7.03 13.99
C VAL A 23 7.51 -6.84 13.52
N ALA A 24 8.23 -7.90 13.18
CA ALA A 24 9.60 -7.81 12.65
C ALA A 24 9.64 -7.20 11.24
N LEU A 25 8.67 -7.49 10.37
CA LEU A 25 8.58 -6.89 9.03
C LEU A 25 8.27 -5.39 9.11
N LEU A 26 7.46 -4.96 10.08
CA LEU A 26 7.15 -3.55 10.32
C LEU A 26 8.31 -2.80 11.00
N LEU A 27 9.04 -3.43 11.93
CA LEU A 27 10.15 -2.79 12.65
C LEU A 27 11.44 -2.67 11.83
N VAL A 28 11.76 -3.64 10.98
CA VAL A 28 13.00 -3.59 10.16
C VAL A 28 12.88 -2.56 9.03
N ALA A 29 11.67 -2.23 8.57
CA ALA A 29 11.46 -1.24 7.52
C ALA A 29 11.38 0.22 8.03
N GLY A 30 11.11 0.43 9.32
CA GLY A 30 10.93 1.77 9.92
C GLY A 30 12.22 2.56 10.18
N LEU A 31 13.41 1.96 10.06
CA LEU A 31 14.69 2.57 10.43
C LEU A 31 15.56 3.05 9.24
N ALA A 32 15.08 2.95 8.00
CA ALA A 32 15.83 3.38 6.81
C ALA A 32 15.01 4.35 5.94
N GLY A 33 14.65 5.49 6.53
CA GLY A 33 14.04 6.62 5.84
C GLY A 33 15.11 7.60 5.34
N HIS A 34 15.55 7.43 4.09
CA HIS A 34 15.98 8.55 3.27
C HIS A 34 14.88 8.79 2.24
N VAL A 35 14.23 9.94 2.37
CA VAL A 35 13.19 10.44 1.48
C VAL A 35 13.88 10.89 0.20
N GLN A 36 13.80 10.07 -0.85
CA GLN A 36 14.18 10.47 -2.21
C GLN A 36 12.89 10.73 -2.98
N ALA A 37 12.70 11.98 -3.40
CA ALA A 37 11.56 12.40 -4.23
C ALA A 37 11.55 11.62 -5.57
N ALA A 38 10.39 11.04 -5.90
CA ALA A 38 10.14 10.42 -7.19
C ALA A 38 9.79 11.49 -8.25
N PRO A 39 10.11 11.28 -9.54
CA PRO A 39 9.95 12.29 -10.57
C PRO A 39 8.49 12.42 -11.03
N ASN A 40 8.11 13.66 -11.34
CA ASN A 40 6.82 14.05 -11.91
C ASN A 40 6.64 13.47 -13.33
N ASN A 41 5.60 12.67 -13.52
CA ASN A 41 5.03 12.43 -14.84
C ASN A 41 3.63 13.04 -14.87
N GLY A 42 3.52 14.20 -15.52
CA GLY A 42 2.24 14.81 -15.87
C GLY A 42 1.67 14.21 -17.14
N SER A 43 0.35 13.98 -17.17
CA SER A 43 -0.50 14.47 -18.26
C SER A 43 -1.98 14.27 -17.91
N ALA A 44 -2.72 15.36 -18.10
CA ALA A 44 -4.14 15.47 -18.44
C ALA A 44 -5.18 14.86 -17.48
N VAL A 45 -5.90 15.74 -16.78
CA VAL A 45 -7.36 15.98 -16.99
C VAL A 45 -7.76 17.24 -16.18
N ALA A 46 -8.60 18.07 -16.81
CA ALA A 46 -9.38 19.19 -16.28
C ALA A 46 -8.68 20.56 -16.08
N SER A 47 -8.61 21.29 -17.18
CA SER A 47 -8.67 22.76 -17.20
C SER A 47 -10.12 23.22 -17.02
N SER A 48 -10.44 23.85 -15.89
CA SER A 48 -11.39 24.97 -15.82
C SER A 48 -11.42 25.53 -14.40
N VAL A 49 -11.04 26.81 -14.28
CA VAL A 49 -11.80 27.92 -13.64
C VAL A 49 -10.78 29.02 -13.28
N ALA A 50 -10.84 30.07 -14.10
CA ALA A 50 -10.60 31.49 -13.84
C ALA A 50 -9.46 31.92 -12.88
N SER A 51 -8.45 32.54 -13.49
CA SER A 51 -7.48 33.46 -12.90
C SER A 51 -8.17 34.66 -12.23
N ALA A 52 -7.87 34.90 -10.96
CA ALA A 52 -8.11 36.19 -10.31
C ALA A 52 -6.83 37.04 -10.43
N THR A 53 -6.92 38.12 -11.20
CA THR A 53 -5.92 39.18 -11.29
C THR A 53 -6.08 40.13 -10.11
N SER A 54 -5.00 40.36 -9.37
CA SER A 54 -4.85 41.46 -8.43
C SER A 54 -4.68 42.78 -9.17
N THR A 55 -5.47 43.82 -8.84
CA THR A 55 -5.12 45.24 -8.68
C THR A 55 -6.41 46.04 -8.47
N GLU A 56 -6.61 46.66 -7.31
CA GLU A 56 -6.51 48.12 -7.13
C GLU A 56 -7.13 48.51 -5.78
N ALA A 57 -6.36 49.26 -5.00
CA ALA A 57 -6.77 49.82 -3.72
C ALA A 57 -7.50 51.14 -3.97
N THR A 58 -8.72 51.25 -3.45
CA THR A 58 -9.37 52.56 -3.27
C THR A 58 -9.88 52.67 -1.84
N THR A 59 -9.35 53.67 -1.17
CA THR A 59 -9.60 54.11 0.21
C THR A 59 -11.08 54.37 0.44
N ALA A 60 -11.67 53.71 1.44
CA ALA A 60 -12.97 54.09 1.98
C ALA A 60 -12.88 54.17 3.52
N THR A 61 -12.94 55.41 4.00
CA THR A 61 -13.08 55.83 5.39
C THR A 61 -14.27 55.13 6.06
N SER A 62 -14.02 54.39 7.13
CA SER A 62 -15.07 53.83 7.99
C SER A 62 -15.52 54.86 9.03
N THR A 63 -16.71 55.40 8.84
CA THR A 63 -17.51 56.09 9.88
C THR A 63 -18.07 55.03 10.85
N PRO A 64 -17.93 55.15 12.18
CA PRO A 64 -18.56 54.23 13.12
C PRO A 64 -20.06 54.52 13.25
N LEU A 65 -20.92 53.50 13.13
CA LEU A 65 -22.33 53.57 13.54
C LEU A 65 -22.46 53.48 15.07
N PRO A 66 -23.54 54.03 15.68
CA PRO A 66 -23.67 54.20 17.12
C PRO A 66 -24.16 52.95 17.86
N ALA A 67 -23.73 52.83 19.12
CA ALA A 67 -24.20 51.83 20.09
C ALA A 67 -25.64 52.13 20.57
N PRO A 68 -26.42 51.11 20.98
CA PRO A 68 -27.78 51.32 21.47
C PRO A 68 -27.77 51.94 22.88
N GLU A 69 -28.52 53.04 23.03
CA GLU A 69 -28.86 53.68 24.31
C GLU A 69 -29.72 52.77 25.18
N ILE A 70 -29.30 52.59 26.44
CA ILE A 70 -30.10 51.99 27.50
C ILE A 70 -30.82 53.13 28.21
N THR A 71 -32.14 53.22 28.02
CA THR A 71 -33.01 54.15 28.74
C THR A 71 -33.17 53.68 30.20
N PRO A 72 -33.01 54.53 31.24
CA PRO A 72 -33.38 54.16 32.60
C PRO A 72 -34.89 54.25 32.77
N ALA A 73 -35.53 53.12 33.09
CA ALA A 73 -36.92 53.09 33.53
C ALA A 73 -37.02 53.68 34.95
N ALA A 74 -38.04 54.53 35.13
CA ALA A 74 -38.34 55.30 36.32
C ALA A 74 -38.60 54.46 37.59
N GLU A 75 -38.21 55.02 38.74
CA GLU A 75 -38.53 54.57 40.09
C GLU A 75 -40.04 54.36 40.28
N ALA A 76 -40.42 53.14 40.65
CA ALA A 76 -41.72 52.85 41.22
C ALA A 76 -41.54 52.31 42.65
N ALA A 77 -42.27 52.95 43.57
CA ALA A 77 -42.14 52.85 45.01
C ALA A 77 -42.29 51.42 45.58
N ILE A 78 -41.50 51.16 46.62
CA ILE A 78 -41.53 49.96 47.46
C ILE A 78 -42.80 49.97 48.30
N ASN A 79 -43.75 49.08 48.00
CA ASN A 79 -44.86 48.76 48.88
C ASN A 79 -44.54 47.46 49.63
N THR A 80 -44.19 47.57 50.90
CA THR A 80 -44.00 46.48 51.85
C THR A 80 -45.34 45.90 52.29
N ASN A 81 -45.84 44.89 51.57
CA ASN A 81 -46.86 43.99 52.10
C ASN A 81 -46.26 42.59 52.25
N VAL A 82 -45.97 42.22 53.50
CA VAL A 82 -45.56 40.88 53.91
C VAL A 82 -46.81 39.99 53.95
N SER A 83 -46.86 38.99 53.07
CA SER A 83 -47.78 37.85 53.15
C SER A 83 -46.95 36.56 53.28
N PRO A 84 -47.32 35.59 54.15
CA PRO A 84 -46.47 34.44 54.44
C PRO A 84 -46.32 33.53 53.22
N ALA A 85 -45.08 33.11 52.95
CA ALA A 85 -44.73 32.22 51.84
C ALA A 85 -45.51 30.90 51.90
N PRO A 86 -46.12 30.42 50.80
CA PRO A 86 -46.49 29.02 50.70
C PRO A 86 -45.21 28.19 50.64
N MET A 87 -45.19 27.12 51.43
CA MET A 87 -44.10 26.15 51.51
C MET A 87 -43.74 25.65 50.11
N VAL A 88 -42.54 25.97 49.65
CA VAL A 88 -41.99 25.44 48.40
C VAL A 88 -41.70 23.96 48.65
N GLN A 89 -42.56 23.08 48.16
CA GLN A 89 -42.21 21.67 48.01
C GLN A 89 -40.96 21.59 47.13
N PRO A 90 -39.93 20.82 47.50
CA PRO A 90 -38.87 20.53 46.55
C PRO A 90 -39.52 19.75 45.43
N LEU A 91 -39.69 20.40 44.28
CA LEU A 91 -39.89 19.70 43.03
C LEU A 91 -38.68 18.80 42.88
N THR A 92 -38.84 17.52 43.21
CA THR A 92 -37.94 16.47 42.73
C THR A 92 -37.95 16.62 41.22
N ALA A 93 -36.97 17.34 40.68
CA ALA A 93 -36.74 17.38 39.26
C ALA A 93 -36.69 15.90 38.83
N PRO A 94 -37.50 15.44 37.86
CA PRO A 94 -37.26 14.13 37.32
C PRO A 94 -35.79 14.17 36.88
N ALA A 95 -35.00 13.23 37.42
CA ALA A 95 -33.62 13.05 37.01
C ALA A 95 -33.60 13.17 35.47
N PRO A 96 -32.66 13.92 34.87
CA PRO A 96 -32.53 13.89 33.42
C PRO A 96 -32.38 12.41 33.10
N GLN A 97 -33.43 11.82 32.53
CA GLN A 97 -33.38 10.47 32.02
C GLN A 97 -32.40 10.60 30.89
N GLY A 98 -31.13 10.33 31.21
CA GLY A 98 -30.06 10.31 30.27
C GLY A 98 -30.59 9.46 29.14
N LEU A 99 -30.75 10.10 27.98
CA LEU A 99 -30.70 9.41 26.71
C LEU A 99 -29.36 8.67 26.75
N ALA A 100 -29.36 7.48 27.34
CA ALA A 100 -28.38 6.45 27.13
C ALA A 100 -28.62 6.01 25.68
N MET A 101 -28.38 6.94 24.75
CA MET A 101 -28.09 6.59 23.38
C MET A 101 -26.86 5.71 23.51
N ASP A 102 -27.04 4.44 23.19
CA ASP A 102 -25.96 3.49 23.19
C ASP A 102 -24.97 3.96 22.11
N LEU A 103 -23.99 4.78 22.52
CA LEU A 103 -22.87 5.25 21.70
C LEU A 103 -21.90 4.11 21.35
N SER A 104 -22.33 2.86 21.54
CA SER A 104 -21.64 1.71 20.99
C SER A 104 -21.54 1.86 19.47
N VAL A 105 -20.44 1.35 18.91
CA VAL A 105 -20.22 1.32 17.46
C VAL A 105 -21.38 0.61 16.74
N TRP A 106 -22.00 -0.36 17.40
CA TRP A 106 -23.17 -1.08 16.89
C TRP A 106 -24.44 -0.22 16.90
N GLY A 107 -24.70 0.53 17.97
CA GLY A 107 -25.81 1.47 18.06
C GLY A 107 -25.73 2.54 16.97
N MET A 108 -24.57 3.19 16.82
CA MET A 108 -24.31 4.15 15.74
C MET A 108 -24.46 3.53 14.35
N TYR A 109 -24.00 2.29 14.14
CA TYR A 109 -24.20 1.65 12.84
C TYR A 109 -25.69 1.42 12.53
N GLN A 110 -26.54 1.05 13.49
CA GLN A 110 -27.95 0.81 13.21
C GLN A 110 -28.71 2.08 12.81
N HIS A 111 -28.38 3.22 13.40
CA HIS A 111 -29.00 4.51 13.12
C HIS A 111 -28.48 5.19 11.85
N ALA A 112 -27.36 4.70 11.29
CA ALA A 112 -26.79 5.27 10.08
C ALA A 112 -27.64 5.15 8.82
N ASP A 113 -27.52 6.18 7.98
CA ASP A 113 -28.09 6.21 6.64
C ASP A 113 -27.52 5.08 5.77
N VAL A 114 -28.34 4.57 4.84
CA VAL A 114 -27.98 3.44 3.95
C VAL A 114 -26.69 3.72 3.17
N VAL A 115 -26.47 4.97 2.73
CA VAL A 115 -25.26 5.35 2.00
C VAL A 115 -24.03 5.28 2.91
N VAL A 116 -24.11 5.82 4.13
CA VAL A 116 -22.99 5.79 5.08
C VAL A 116 -22.67 4.35 5.50
N LYS A 117 -23.69 3.51 5.71
CA LYS A 117 -23.51 2.06 5.94
C LYS A 117 -22.75 1.41 4.80
N GLY A 118 -23.10 1.72 3.55
CA GLY A 118 -22.40 1.24 2.36
C GLY A 118 -20.94 1.66 2.32
N VAL A 119 -20.64 2.92 2.64
CA VAL A 119 -19.27 3.45 2.75
C VAL A 119 -18.47 2.70 3.82
N MET A 120 -19.01 2.53 5.02
CA MET A 120 -18.32 1.82 6.11
C MET A 120 -18.02 0.37 5.75
N ILE A 121 -19.01 -0.36 5.19
CA ILE A 121 -18.81 -1.75 4.76
C ILE A 121 -17.75 -1.83 3.66
N GLY A 122 -17.82 -0.95 2.66
CA GLY A 122 -16.86 -0.89 1.56
C GLY A 122 -15.41 -0.67 2.05
N LEU A 123 -15.22 0.23 3.02
CA LEU A 123 -13.92 0.49 3.63
C LEU A 123 -13.38 -0.71 4.44
N VAL A 124 -14.26 -1.41 5.17
CA VAL A 124 -13.88 -2.64 5.89
C VAL A 124 -13.47 -3.74 4.90
N LEU A 125 -14.22 -3.93 3.81
CA LEU A 125 -13.86 -4.89 2.76
C LEU A 125 -12.53 -4.53 2.09
N ALA A 126 -12.29 -3.25 1.80
CA ALA A 126 -11.01 -2.78 1.26
C ALA A 126 -9.83 -3.05 2.22
N SER A 127 -10.06 -2.92 3.52
CA SER A 127 -9.07 -3.31 4.55
C SER A 127 -8.78 -4.82 4.51
N ILE A 128 -9.82 -5.66 4.44
CA ILE A 128 -9.65 -7.12 4.34
C ILE A 128 -8.86 -7.51 3.08
N VAL A 129 -9.14 -6.88 1.94
CA VAL A 129 -8.40 -7.10 0.68
C VAL A 129 -6.92 -6.71 0.86
N THR A 130 -6.65 -5.57 1.50
CA THR A 130 -5.29 -5.10 1.79
C THR A 130 -4.50 -6.13 2.60
N TRP A 131 -5.07 -6.65 3.70
CA TRP A 131 -4.44 -7.69 4.51
C TRP A 131 -4.27 -9.01 3.76
N THR A 132 -5.26 -9.40 2.96
CA THR A 132 -5.19 -10.62 2.14
C THR A 132 -4.03 -10.55 1.15
N ILE A 133 -3.86 -9.40 0.48
CA ILE A 133 -2.75 -9.20 -0.46
C ILE A 133 -1.42 -9.19 0.29
N LEU A 134 -1.34 -8.58 1.48
CA LEU A 134 -0.12 -8.62 2.31
C LEU A 134 0.36 -10.05 2.56
N PHE A 135 -0.52 -10.95 3.02
CA PHE A 135 -0.13 -12.32 3.31
C PHE A 135 0.16 -13.13 2.05
N SER A 136 -0.70 -13.02 1.04
CA SER A 136 -0.54 -13.75 -0.23
C SER A 136 0.75 -13.34 -0.95
N LYS A 137 0.91 -12.05 -1.26
CA LYS A 137 2.11 -11.55 -1.95
C LYS A 137 3.35 -11.56 -1.09
N GLY A 138 3.22 -11.34 0.22
CA GLY A 138 4.34 -11.42 1.16
C GLY A 138 4.98 -12.80 1.16
N THR A 139 4.19 -13.87 1.20
CA THR A 139 4.72 -15.25 1.18
C THR A 139 5.28 -15.64 -0.19
N GLU A 140 4.62 -15.24 -1.29
CA GLU A 140 5.11 -15.44 -2.66
C GLU A 140 6.50 -14.80 -2.86
N LEU A 141 6.62 -13.51 -2.52
CA LEU A 141 7.86 -12.75 -2.70
C LEU A 141 8.98 -13.23 -1.77
N TYR A 142 8.66 -13.59 -0.53
CA TYR A 142 9.62 -14.16 0.41
C TYR A 142 10.20 -15.48 -0.09
N ARG A 143 9.34 -16.39 -0.59
CA ARG A 143 9.77 -17.68 -1.15
C ARG A 143 10.60 -17.48 -2.42
N ALA A 144 10.13 -16.63 -3.33
CA ALA A 144 10.84 -16.33 -4.58
C ALA A 144 12.24 -15.75 -4.32
N ARG A 145 12.36 -14.80 -3.38
CA ARG A 145 13.64 -14.19 -3.02
C ARG A 145 14.59 -15.19 -2.34
N ARG A 146 14.10 -15.97 -1.37
CA ARG A 146 14.92 -16.96 -0.68
C ARG A 146 15.48 -18.00 -1.65
N ARG A 147 14.64 -18.47 -2.57
CA ARG A 147 15.04 -19.43 -3.60
C ARG A 147 16.04 -18.84 -4.58
N LEU A 148 15.79 -17.63 -5.11
CA LEU A 148 16.71 -16.97 -6.02
C LEU A 148 18.10 -16.79 -5.40
N ARG A 149 18.18 -16.44 -4.12
CA ARG A 149 19.46 -16.31 -3.41
C ARG A 149 20.23 -17.63 -3.34
N GLN A 150 19.54 -18.74 -3.04
CA GLN A 150 20.14 -20.07 -3.02
C GLN A 150 20.63 -20.48 -4.41
N GLU A 151 19.80 -20.30 -5.43
CA GLU A 151 20.15 -20.65 -6.81
C GLU A 151 21.31 -19.78 -7.34
N HIS A 152 21.34 -18.49 -6.99
CA HIS A 152 22.44 -17.59 -7.34
C HIS A 152 23.77 -18.01 -6.71
N GLU A 153 23.78 -18.48 -5.45
CA GLU A 153 25.01 -19.00 -4.83
C GLU A 153 25.52 -20.27 -5.54
N VAL A 154 24.63 -21.15 -5.99
CA VAL A 154 25.00 -22.38 -6.73
C VAL A 154 25.58 -22.06 -8.10
N ILE A 155 24.97 -21.14 -8.85
CA ILE A 155 25.48 -20.67 -10.15
C ILE A 155 26.77 -19.86 -9.93
N GLY A 156 26.83 -19.07 -8.87
CA GLY A 156 27.98 -18.36 -8.31
C GLY A 156 29.28 -19.16 -8.29
N ALA A 157 29.17 -20.43 -7.94
CA ALA A 157 30.28 -21.35 -7.74
C ALA A 157 30.74 -22.08 -9.01
N VAL A 158 30.25 -21.73 -10.21
CA VAL A 158 30.57 -22.40 -11.47
C VAL A 158 31.36 -21.49 -12.41
N THR A 159 32.22 -22.07 -13.24
CA THR A 159 33.10 -21.36 -14.17
C THR A 159 32.65 -21.36 -15.62
N ASP A 160 31.78 -22.31 -16.00
CA ASP A 160 31.28 -22.59 -17.35
C ASP A 160 29.74 -22.70 -17.38
N LEU A 161 29.15 -22.45 -18.54
CA LEU A 161 27.70 -22.43 -18.74
C LEU A 161 27.08 -23.83 -18.69
N ASP A 162 27.78 -24.84 -19.16
CA ASP A 162 27.28 -26.22 -19.25
C ASP A 162 27.11 -26.83 -17.85
N THR A 163 28.11 -26.69 -16.97
CA THR A 163 28.00 -27.11 -15.55
C THR A 163 26.93 -26.29 -14.80
N ALA A 164 26.78 -25.00 -15.11
CA ALA A 164 25.76 -24.17 -14.48
C ALA A 164 24.35 -24.65 -14.84
N SER A 165 24.20 -25.11 -16.08
CA SER A 165 22.97 -25.67 -16.63
C SER A 165 22.62 -27.02 -16.02
N GLU A 166 23.60 -27.91 -15.87
CA GLU A 166 23.45 -29.21 -15.20
C GLU A 166 23.01 -29.03 -13.73
N ARG A 167 23.66 -28.12 -12.99
CA ARG A 167 23.26 -27.82 -11.60
C ARG A 167 21.85 -27.25 -11.51
N ALA A 168 21.39 -26.56 -12.55
CA ALA A 168 20.05 -25.99 -12.58
C ALA A 168 18.93 -27.00 -12.89
N GLU A 169 19.25 -28.23 -13.32
CA GLU A 169 18.25 -29.28 -13.53
C GLU A 169 17.58 -29.73 -12.22
N VAL A 170 18.28 -29.62 -11.10
CA VAL A 170 17.76 -29.95 -9.76
C VAL A 170 16.91 -28.81 -9.18
N PHE A 171 16.94 -27.62 -9.79
CA PHE A 171 16.10 -26.51 -9.36
C PHE A 171 14.63 -26.81 -9.70
N ALA A 172 13.70 -26.28 -8.90
CA ALA A 172 12.29 -26.53 -9.18
C ALA A 172 11.87 -25.95 -10.55
N ALA A 173 10.84 -26.53 -11.15
CA ALA A 173 10.46 -26.31 -12.56
C ALA A 173 10.21 -24.83 -12.95
N ASP A 174 9.71 -24.04 -12.00
CA ASP A 174 9.40 -22.61 -12.10
C ASP A 174 10.58 -21.69 -11.75
N SER A 175 11.80 -22.23 -11.58
CA SER A 175 13.00 -21.45 -11.21
C SER A 175 13.32 -20.42 -12.28
N ILE A 176 13.46 -19.16 -11.88
CA ILE A 176 13.90 -18.07 -12.75
C ILE A 176 15.32 -18.32 -13.24
N SER A 177 16.22 -18.76 -12.38
CA SER A 177 17.63 -19.01 -12.72
C SER A 177 17.74 -20.09 -13.79
N SER A 178 16.97 -21.18 -13.67
CA SER A 178 16.91 -22.25 -14.67
C SER A 178 16.33 -21.78 -16.01
N GLN A 179 15.39 -20.83 -16.00
CA GLN A 179 14.83 -20.25 -17.23
C GLN A 179 15.84 -19.36 -17.94
N LEU A 180 16.61 -18.56 -17.20
CA LEU A 180 17.66 -17.71 -17.75
C LEU A 180 18.79 -18.55 -18.38
N LEU A 181 19.22 -19.61 -17.70
CA LEU A 181 20.21 -20.56 -18.24
C LEU A 181 19.71 -21.27 -19.50
N ARG A 182 18.46 -21.74 -19.49
CA ARG A 182 17.82 -22.36 -20.66
C ARG A 182 17.73 -21.40 -21.84
N GLU A 183 17.42 -20.13 -21.61
CA GLU A 183 17.36 -19.13 -22.68
C GLU A 183 18.75 -18.88 -23.31
N ALA A 184 19.81 -18.82 -22.48
CA ALA A 184 21.18 -18.68 -22.96
C ALA A 184 21.66 -19.91 -23.74
N GLN A 185 21.38 -21.12 -23.25
CA GLN A 185 21.67 -22.36 -23.98
C GLN A 185 20.91 -22.42 -25.30
N ASN A 186 19.62 -22.07 -25.30
CA ASN A 186 18.80 -22.06 -26.51
C ASN A 186 19.40 -21.12 -27.56
N GLU A 187 19.82 -19.92 -27.18
CA GLU A 187 20.45 -18.99 -28.13
C GLU A 187 21.79 -19.52 -28.66
N ARG A 188 22.59 -20.20 -27.83
CA ARG A 188 23.82 -20.89 -28.26
C ARG A 188 23.51 -22.01 -29.26
N LEU A 189 22.47 -22.81 -29.03
CA LEU A 189 22.04 -23.89 -29.93
C LEU A 189 21.50 -23.36 -31.25
N LEU A 190 20.67 -22.32 -31.23
CA LEU A 190 20.15 -21.66 -32.44
C LEU A 190 21.27 -21.02 -33.28
N SER A 191 22.42 -20.75 -32.66
CA SER A 191 23.57 -20.11 -33.30
C SER A 191 24.75 -21.07 -33.49
N ALA A 192 24.54 -22.38 -33.38
CA ALA A 192 25.61 -23.36 -33.43
C ALA A 192 26.46 -23.29 -34.72
N GLU A 193 25.87 -22.86 -35.83
CA GLU A 193 26.54 -22.71 -37.13
C GLU A 193 27.09 -21.29 -37.38
N SER A 194 26.86 -20.35 -36.46
CA SER A 194 27.27 -18.95 -36.60
C SER A 194 28.70 -18.76 -36.09
N SER A 195 29.58 -18.17 -36.91
CA SER A 195 30.92 -17.76 -36.48
C SER A 195 30.94 -16.42 -35.72
N ASP A 196 29.81 -15.70 -35.69
CA ASP A 196 29.71 -14.40 -35.01
C ASP A 196 29.35 -14.57 -33.52
N ASN A 197 30.39 -14.65 -32.68
CA ASN A 197 30.24 -14.71 -31.22
C ASN A 197 29.67 -13.41 -30.63
N ASN A 198 29.94 -12.25 -31.23
CA ASN A 198 29.42 -10.97 -30.71
C ASN A 198 27.90 -10.92 -30.90
N GLY A 199 27.39 -11.32 -32.06
CA GLY A 199 25.96 -11.43 -32.31
C GLY A 199 25.24 -12.40 -31.35
N ILE A 200 25.90 -13.50 -30.93
CA ILE A 200 25.34 -14.43 -29.92
C ILE A 200 25.24 -13.75 -28.55
N LYS A 201 26.30 -13.04 -28.14
CA LYS A 201 26.33 -12.31 -26.86
C LYS A 201 25.25 -11.23 -26.81
N GLU A 202 25.10 -10.44 -27.87
CA GLU A 202 24.10 -9.38 -27.98
C GLU A 202 22.66 -9.92 -27.93
N ARG A 203 22.36 -10.95 -28.73
CA ARG A 203 21.02 -11.58 -28.75
C ARG A 203 20.68 -12.19 -27.40
N THR A 204 21.63 -12.86 -26.76
CA THR A 204 21.42 -13.43 -25.42
C THR A 204 21.18 -12.32 -24.40
N ALA A 205 21.99 -11.27 -24.40
CA ALA A 205 21.83 -10.13 -23.49
C ALA A 205 20.44 -9.50 -23.63
N PHE A 206 20.00 -9.25 -24.87
CA PHE A 206 18.67 -8.71 -25.15
C PHE A 206 17.54 -9.61 -24.64
N ARG A 207 17.63 -10.93 -24.87
CA ARG A 207 16.64 -11.91 -24.38
C ARG A 207 16.55 -11.92 -22.86
N LEU A 208 17.69 -11.97 -22.17
CA LEU A 208 17.75 -12.02 -20.72
C LEU A 208 17.23 -10.71 -20.11
N GLU A 209 17.62 -9.55 -20.64
CA GLU A 209 17.10 -8.25 -20.18
C GLU A 209 15.57 -8.19 -20.30
N ARG A 210 15.03 -8.60 -21.46
CA ARG A 210 13.58 -8.67 -21.69
C ARG A 210 12.90 -9.61 -20.70
N ARG A 211 13.54 -10.75 -20.35
CA ARG A 211 13.03 -11.71 -19.36
C ARG A 211 13.01 -11.11 -17.96
N VAL A 212 14.10 -10.46 -17.52
CA VAL A 212 14.17 -9.78 -16.22
C VAL A 212 13.09 -8.71 -16.11
N ALA A 213 12.88 -7.90 -17.17
CA ALA A 213 11.83 -6.91 -17.20
C ALA A 213 10.42 -7.53 -17.12
N ALA A 214 10.19 -8.66 -17.80
CA ALA A 214 8.92 -9.38 -17.73
C ALA A 214 8.62 -9.94 -16.33
N ILE A 215 9.63 -10.50 -15.66
CA ILE A 215 9.53 -11.01 -14.28
C ILE A 215 9.19 -9.87 -13.31
N GLY A 216 9.85 -8.72 -13.45
CA GLY A 216 9.56 -7.53 -12.64
C GLY A 216 8.10 -7.08 -12.79
N ARG A 217 7.58 -7.04 -14.02
CA ARG A 217 6.15 -6.69 -14.26
C ARG A 217 5.20 -7.74 -13.69
N GLN A 218 5.51 -9.02 -13.84
CA GLN A 218 4.68 -10.10 -13.30
C GLN A 218 4.60 -10.04 -11.78
N MET A 219 5.72 -9.78 -11.10
CA MET A 219 5.77 -9.67 -9.64
C MET A 219 5.04 -8.42 -9.13
N GLY A 220 4.98 -7.35 -9.94
CA GLY A 220 4.20 -6.13 -9.66
C GLY A 220 2.67 -6.29 -9.74
N LYS A 221 2.15 -7.39 -10.29
CA LYS A 221 0.71 -7.61 -10.41
C LYS A 221 0.04 -7.66 -9.03
N GLY A 222 -1.09 -6.98 -8.91
CA GLY A 222 -1.85 -6.89 -7.66
C GLY A 222 -1.44 -5.69 -6.77
N ASN A 223 -0.23 -5.16 -6.91
CA ASN A 223 0.21 -4.00 -6.12
C ASN A 223 -0.59 -2.72 -6.47
N GLY A 224 -1.13 -2.65 -7.69
CA GLY A 224 -2.02 -1.57 -8.12
C GLY A 224 -3.28 -1.43 -7.25
N PHE A 225 -3.84 -2.54 -6.74
CA PHE A 225 -5.00 -2.46 -5.84
C PHE A 225 -4.66 -1.74 -4.53
N LEU A 226 -3.48 -1.97 -3.96
CA LEU A 226 -3.05 -1.29 -2.73
C LEU A 226 -2.83 0.19 -2.98
N ALA A 227 -2.25 0.55 -4.13
CA ALA A 227 -2.09 1.94 -4.53
C ALA A 227 -3.46 2.63 -4.64
N THR A 228 -4.42 1.99 -5.31
CA THR A 228 -5.77 2.53 -5.47
C THR A 228 -6.48 2.65 -4.14
N ILE A 229 -6.52 1.59 -3.32
CA ILE A 229 -7.16 1.62 -1.99
C ILE A 229 -6.53 2.71 -1.12
N GLY A 230 -5.20 2.73 -1.03
CA GLY A 230 -4.48 3.75 -0.25
C GLY A 230 -4.77 5.17 -0.69
N ALA A 231 -4.92 5.41 -2.00
CA ALA A 231 -5.21 6.72 -2.56
C ALA A 231 -6.67 7.16 -2.35
N ILE A 232 -7.64 6.26 -2.56
CA ILE A 232 -9.07 6.64 -2.59
C ILE A 232 -9.78 6.47 -1.25
N SER A 233 -9.33 5.57 -0.36
CA SER A 233 -10.00 5.30 0.93
C SER A 233 -10.23 6.54 1.80
N PRO A 234 -9.30 7.51 1.92
CA PRO A 234 -9.56 8.73 2.68
C PRO A 234 -10.70 9.57 2.09
N PHE A 235 -10.77 9.65 0.75
CA PHE A 235 -11.82 10.39 0.05
C PHE A 235 -13.18 9.70 0.13
N VAL A 236 -13.20 8.37 0.12
CA VAL A 236 -14.41 7.58 0.36
C VAL A 236 -14.93 7.80 1.78
N GLY A 237 -14.04 7.87 2.78
CA GLY A 237 -14.41 8.25 4.15
C GLY A 237 -14.93 9.68 4.26
N LEU A 238 -14.26 10.64 3.61
CA LEU A 238 -14.68 12.04 3.53
C LEU A 238 -16.07 12.18 2.90
N PHE A 239 -16.35 11.43 1.82
CA PHE A 239 -17.68 11.36 1.23
C PHE A 239 -18.74 10.91 2.24
N GLY A 240 -18.42 9.87 3.03
CA GLY A 240 -19.28 9.42 4.14
C GLY A 240 -19.56 10.53 5.17
N THR A 241 -18.55 11.32 5.54
CA THR A 241 -18.76 12.45 6.46
C THR A 241 -19.68 13.52 5.89
N VAL A 242 -19.44 13.93 4.63
CA VAL A 242 -20.21 14.99 3.98
C VAL A 242 -21.68 14.57 3.87
N TRP A 243 -21.91 13.31 3.48
CA TRP A 243 -23.26 12.76 3.39
C TRP A 243 -23.98 12.71 4.75
N GLY A 244 -23.31 12.21 5.80
CA GLY A 244 -23.91 12.11 7.13
C GLY A 244 -24.21 13.48 7.76
N ILE A 245 -23.33 14.46 7.57
CA ILE A 245 -23.55 15.84 8.02
C ILE A 245 -24.72 16.47 7.26
N MET A 246 -24.78 16.28 5.93
CA MET A 246 -25.89 16.76 5.10
C MET A 246 -27.23 16.21 5.59
N ASN A 247 -27.34 14.89 5.82
CA ASN A 247 -28.57 14.28 6.34
C ASN A 247 -28.93 14.76 7.75
N SER A 248 -27.93 15.02 8.59
CA SER A 248 -28.16 15.60 9.93
C SER A 248 -28.78 16.99 9.84
N PHE A 249 -28.31 17.85 8.92
CA PHE A 249 -28.90 19.18 8.68
C PHE A 249 -30.32 19.10 8.09
N ILE A 250 -30.59 18.16 7.20
CA ILE A 250 -31.95 17.92 6.68
C ILE A 250 -32.91 17.53 7.83
N GLY A 251 -32.45 16.71 8.78
CA GLY A 251 -33.23 16.36 9.98
C GLY A 251 -33.58 17.56 10.87
N ILE A 252 -32.67 18.52 11.03
CA ILE A 252 -32.95 19.79 11.74
C ILE A 252 -34.04 20.57 11.01
N ALA A 253 -33.91 20.72 9.69
CA ALA A 253 -34.86 21.47 8.88
C ALA A 253 -36.29 20.88 8.95
N HIS A 254 -36.42 19.55 8.93
CA HIS A 254 -37.71 18.88 9.05
C HIS A 254 -38.30 18.92 10.46
N SER A 255 -37.47 18.76 11.50
CA SER A 255 -37.94 18.76 12.89
C SER A 255 -38.28 20.16 13.41
N GLN A 256 -37.80 21.22 12.76
CA GLN A 256 -37.95 22.61 13.21
C GLN A 256 -37.44 22.84 14.64
N THR A 257 -36.58 21.95 15.15
CA THR A 257 -35.97 22.07 16.48
C THR A 257 -34.47 22.28 16.34
N THR A 258 -33.90 23.17 17.16
CA THR A 258 -32.45 23.38 17.25
C THR A 258 -31.80 22.45 18.29
N ASN A 259 -32.49 21.39 18.70
CA ASN A 259 -32.00 20.50 19.74
C ASN A 259 -30.83 19.64 19.22
N LEU A 260 -29.62 19.96 19.69
CA LEU A 260 -28.37 19.29 19.30
C LEU A 260 -28.38 17.78 19.60
N ALA A 261 -29.19 17.32 20.55
CA ALA A 261 -29.29 15.90 20.88
C ALA A 261 -29.80 15.05 19.71
N VAL A 262 -30.61 15.62 18.81
CA VAL A 262 -31.22 14.91 17.68
C VAL A 262 -30.20 14.65 16.56
N VAL A 263 -29.17 15.50 16.43
CA VAL A 263 -28.16 15.40 15.35
C VAL A 263 -26.83 14.83 15.79
N ALA A 264 -26.54 14.80 17.09
CA ALA A 264 -25.29 14.27 17.62
C ALA A 264 -24.96 12.85 17.10
N PRO A 265 -25.92 11.91 16.97
CA PRO A 265 -25.63 10.58 16.43
C PRO A 265 -25.16 10.60 14.96
N GLY A 266 -25.85 11.33 14.09
CA GLY A 266 -25.52 11.38 12.66
C GLY A 266 -24.15 12.02 12.39
N ILE A 267 -23.76 13.01 13.21
CA ILE A 267 -22.41 13.61 13.14
C ILE A 267 -21.35 12.61 13.63
N ALA A 268 -21.61 11.87 14.71
CA ALA A 268 -20.67 10.87 15.22
C ALA A 268 -20.42 9.75 14.19
N GLU A 269 -21.48 9.25 13.54
CA GLU A 269 -21.39 8.25 12.47
C GLU A 269 -20.64 8.76 11.23
N ALA A 270 -20.89 10.01 10.84
CA ALA A 270 -20.14 10.68 9.80
C ALA A 270 -18.64 10.63 10.12
N LEU A 271 -18.23 11.12 11.30
CA LEU A 271 -16.83 11.14 11.71
C LEU A 271 -16.19 9.74 11.76
N LEU A 272 -16.96 8.73 12.16
CA LEU A 272 -16.52 7.33 12.13
C LEU A 272 -16.17 6.86 10.70
N ALA A 273 -16.94 7.27 9.69
CA ALA A 273 -16.66 6.90 8.29
C ALA A 273 -15.29 7.42 7.82
N THR A 274 -14.92 8.65 8.18
CA THR A 274 -13.58 9.20 7.87
C THR A 274 -12.48 8.49 8.65
N ALA A 275 -12.71 8.17 9.92
CA ALA A 275 -11.76 7.40 10.72
C ALA A 275 -11.49 6.02 10.08
N LEU A 276 -12.53 5.32 9.64
CA LEU A 276 -12.40 4.05 8.91
C LEU A 276 -11.67 4.22 7.56
N GLY A 277 -11.89 5.35 6.88
CA GLY A 277 -11.18 5.69 5.64
C GLY A 277 -9.67 5.73 5.85
N LEU A 278 -9.21 6.38 6.93
CA LEU A 278 -7.80 6.44 7.29
C LEU A 278 -7.25 5.08 7.74
N VAL A 279 -8.01 4.33 8.54
CA VAL A 279 -7.63 2.98 8.99
C VAL A 279 -7.46 2.01 7.81
N ALA A 280 -8.24 2.15 6.75
CA ALA A 280 -8.07 1.38 5.52
C ALA A 280 -6.88 1.88 4.67
N ALA A 281 -6.71 3.20 4.56
CA ALA A 281 -5.71 3.82 3.69
C ALA A 281 -4.27 3.63 4.18
N ILE A 282 -4.01 3.87 5.46
CA ILE A 282 -2.65 3.91 6.01
C ILE A 282 -1.92 2.56 5.81
N PRO A 283 -2.50 1.40 6.19
CA PRO A 283 -1.87 0.11 5.94
C PRO A 283 -1.65 -0.15 4.45
N ALA A 284 -2.62 0.20 3.59
CA ALA A 284 -2.52 -0.02 2.15
C ALA A 284 -1.32 0.71 1.54
N VAL A 285 -1.11 1.98 1.90
CA VAL A 285 0.03 2.78 1.44
C VAL A 285 1.37 2.22 1.96
N VAL A 286 1.43 1.85 3.24
CA VAL A 286 2.65 1.27 3.83
C VAL A 286 3.04 -0.03 3.13
N ILE A 287 2.08 -0.94 2.97
CA ILE A 287 2.31 -2.24 2.34
C ILE A 287 2.68 -2.07 0.86
N TYR A 288 2.02 -1.15 0.14
CA TYR A 288 2.37 -0.82 -1.24
C TYR A 288 3.83 -0.40 -1.37
N ASN A 289 4.30 0.51 -0.50
CA ASN A 289 5.67 1.01 -0.53
C ASN A 289 6.69 -0.08 -0.20
N ILE A 290 6.39 -0.93 0.77
CA ILE A 290 7.22 -2.09 1.12
C ILE A 290 7.34 -3.02 -0.09
N PHE A 291 6.22 -3.39 -0.72
CA PHE A 291 6.25 -4.26 -1.89
C PHE A 291 6.92 -3.61 -3.09
N ALA A 292 6.73 -2.31 -3.36
CA ALA A 292 7.44 -1.61 -4.42
C ALA A 292 8.97 -1.72 -4.25
N ARG A 293 9.47 -1.52 -3.02
CA ARG A 293 10.91 -1.65 -2.71
C ARG A 293 11.38 -3.10 -2.81
N LEU A 294 10.63 -4.06 -2.27
CA LEU A 294 11.01 -5.48 -2.31
C LEU A 294 10.99 -6.04 -3.73
N ILE A 295 10.04 -5.65 -4.57
CA ILE A 295 9.97 -6.04 -5.98
C ILE A 295 11.12 -5.42 -6.76
N GLY A 296 11.46 -4.16 -6.52
CA GLY A 296 12.65 -3.52 -7.09
C GLY A 296 13.93 -4.27 -6.73
N SER A 297 14.10 -4.61 -5.45
CA SER A 297 15.25 -5.40 -4.97
C SER A 297 15.27 -6.83 -5.55
N TYR A 298 14.11 -7.47 -5.71
CA TYR A 298 14.02 -8.78 -6.34
C TYR A 298 14.38 -8.73 -7.82
N ARG A 299 13.89 -7.73 -8.56
CA ARG A 299 14.27 -7.50 -9.97
C ARG A 299 15.78 -7.29 -10.12
N ALA A 300 16.40 -6.53 -9.23
CA ALA A 300 17.85 -6.34 -9.23
C ALA A 300 18.60 -7.67 -9.04
N GLN A 301 18.22 -8.47 -8.04
CA GLN A 301 18.80 -9.81 -7.83
C GLN A 301 18.63 -10.73 -9.04
N VAL A 302 17.48 -10.70 -9.72
CA VAL A 302 17.28 -11.47 -10.97
C VAL A 302 18.22 -10.96 -12.06
N GLY A 303 18.44 -9.64 -12.13
CA GLY A 303 19.43 -9.00 -13.00
C GLY A 303 20.85 -9.49 -12.73
N ASP A 304 21.23 -9.65 -11.47
CA ASP A 304 22.55 -10.17 -11.08
C ASP A 304 22.75 -11.61 -11.60
N VAL A 305 21.75 -12.48 -11.45
CA VAL A 305 21.78 -13.84 -12.03
C VAL A 305 21.89 -13.79 -13.56
N ALA A 306 21.10 -12.93 -14.22
CA ALA A 306 21.16 -12.78 -15.67
C ALA A 306 22.54 -12.30 -16.15
N ALA A 307 23.13 -11.34 -15.45
CA ALA A 307 24.49 -10.87 -15.74
C ALA A 307 25.52 -11.98 -15.56
N GLN A 308 25.38 -12.81 -14.52
CA GLN A 308 26.25 -13.95 -14.32
C GLN A 308 26.15 -14.97 -15.47
N VAL A 309 24.94 -15.27 -15.93
CA VAL A 309 24.71 -16.15 -17.09
C VAL A 309 25.39 -15.60 -18.35
N LEU A 310 25.30 -14.28 -18.59
CA LEU A 310 25.99 -13.64 -19.71
C LEU A 310 27.51 -13.72 -19.60
N LEU A 311 28.05 -13.56 -18.39
CA LEU A 311 29.50 -13.68 -18.16
C LEU A 311 30.00 -15.11 -18.43
N LEU A 312 29.23 -16.13 -18.02
CA LEU A 312 29.55 -17.53 -18.31
C LEU A 312 29.52 -17.79 -19.82
N LEU A 313 28.42 -17.43 -20.50
CA LEU A 313 28.30 -17.59 -21.94
C LEU A 313 29.41 -16.86 -22.71
N SER A 314 29.69 -15.59 -22.35
CA SER A 314 30.73 -14.81 -23.03
C SER A 314 32.09 -15.48 -22.89
N ARG A 315 32.42 -15.94 -21.68
CA ARG A 315 33.70 -16.60 -21.40
C ARG A 315 33.84 -17.90 -22.20
N ASP A 316 32.80 -18.72 -22.25
CA ASP A 316 32.82 -19.99 -22.98
C ASP A 316 33.01 -19.79 -24.48
N LEU A 317 32.33 -18.79 -25.09
CA LEU A 317 32.50 -18.45 -26.50
C LEU A 317 33.94 -17.98 -26.82
N ASP A 318 34.54 -17.17 -25.93
CA ASP A 318 35.90 -16.66 -26.11
C ASP A 318 36.95 -17.78 -25.94
N LEU A 319 36.74 -18.70 -25.00
CA LEU A 319 37.61 -19.87 -24.81
C LEU A 319 37.53 -20.85 -25.99
N ASN A 320 36.33 -21.11 -26.51
CA ASN A 320 36.12 -22.00 -27.66
C ASN A 320 36.77 -21.43 -28.93
N SER A 321 36.54 -20.16 -29.23
CA SER A 321 37.18 -19.49 -30.38
C SER A 321 38.71 -19.45 -30.27
N SER A 322 39.24 -19.22 -29.05
CA SER A 322 40.68 -19.27 -28.80
C SER A 322 41.28 -20.68 -28.98
N ALA A 323 40.53 -21.73 -28.63
CA ALA A 323 40.95 -23.11 -28.83
C ALA A 323 40.98 -23.50 -30.32
N GLU A 324 39.96 -23.11 -31.08
CA GLU A 324 39.91 -23.30 -32.55
C GLU A 324 41.06 -22.58 -33.26
N ALA A 325 41.38 -21.35 -32.86
CA ALA A 325 42.49 -20.57 -33.40
C ALA A 325 43.87 -21.18 -33.10
N LYS A 326 44.02 -21.89 -31.97
CA LYS A 326 45.25 -22.62 -31.63
C LYS A 326 45.38 -23.92 -32.43
N SER A 327 44.29 -24.68 -32.56
CA SER A 327 44.25 -25.92 -33.33
C SER A 327 44.60 -25.72 -34.81
N SER A 328 44.02 -24.67 -35.43
CA SER A 328 44.31 -24.33 -36.83
C SER A 328 45.76 -23.90 -37.11
N LYS A 329 46.52 -23.45 -36.09
CA LYS A 329 47.94 -23.06 -36.21
C LYS A 329 48.92 -24.23 -36.04
N GLN A 330 48.51 -25.38 -35.51
CA GLN A 330 49.37 -26.55 -35.29
C GLN A 330 49.58 -27.56 -36.45
N PRO A 331 48.94 -27.50 -37.64
CA PRO A 331 49.03 -28.61 -38.62
C PRO A 331 50.36 -28.71 -39.39
N HIS A 332 51.33 -27.81 -39.21
CA HIS A 332 52.54 -27.76 -40.06
C HIS A 332 53.87 -28.20 -39.38
N GLN A 333 53.86 -28.60 -38.10
CA GLN A 333 55.09 -28.92 -37.34
C GLN A 333 55.43 -30.43 -37.29
N LEU A 334 54.63 -31.32 -37.89
CA LEU A 334 54.83 -32.78 -37.82
C LEU A 334 55.34 -33.43 -39.12
N ARG A 335 55.78 -32.64 -40.12
CA ARG A 335 56.29 -33.16 -41.41
C ARG A 335 57.76 -32.83 -41.68
N ALA A 336 58.54 -32.54 -40.65
CA ALA A 336 59.99 -32.37 -40.74
C ALA A 336 60.68 -33.24 -39.67
N GLY A 337 60.86 -34.51 -39.99
CA GLY A 337 61.56 -35.51 -39.20
C GLY A 337 61.84 -36.71 -40.07
#